data_AF-A0A9K3E7A7-F1
#
_entry.id   AF-A0A9K3E7A7-F1
#
_cell.length_a   1.000
_cell.length_b   1.000
_cell.length_c   1.000
_cell.angle_alpha   90.00
_cell.angle_beta   90.00
_cell.angle_gamma   90.00
#
_symmetry.space_group_name_H-M   'P 1'
#
loop_
_entity.id
_entity.type
_entity.pdbx_description
1 polymer ?
#
loop_
_entity_poly.entity_id
_entity_poly.type
_entity_poly.pdbx_seq_one_letter_code
_entity_poly.pdbx_strand_id
1 'polypeptide(L)'
;MEYVDMIAIEDQQDEEEHEEEEEEEEEEEESEEAEWIPSSSRVSGNDKKSSKEVVVCGDDDFNLDIEGLCCPICTEPWTTGGLHQISCLPCGHIYGLSCIKKWIQQRSRSAKCPQCNKKCTRKDVRVLYAEQLHVVDAEVQKQVQSLEAKCASLEQKVNAVCCKKEVEAQKREADLHLKVAKLTEKTKYLERLLKDRQREPFASNPGYQRRVINGNGSGNVFCPGAFTLQREFQVDGGRYFDIDASGQLMIVARRQNGTGGTSILSKISLLAPNEREDIHLPAYTKAVRALCVRPCTRLALVASLGKKLSIVSTESNNTVVTYDLPVSSLFN
;
A
#
# COMPACT_ATOMS: atom_id res chain seq x y z
N MET A 1 -28.36 77.44 27.49
CA MET A 1 -27.06 76.78 27.31
C MET A 1 -27.26 75.33 27.71
N GLU A 2 -27.25 74.33 26.84
CA GLU A 2 -26.86 74.19 25.44
C GLU A 2 -27.72 73.05 24.84
N TYR A 3 -28.38 73.32 23.72
CA TYR A 3 -28.29 72.58 22.44
C TYR A 3 -28.53 71.06 22.50
N VAL A 4 -29.73 70.66 22.10
CA VAL A 4 -30.05 69.32 21.59
C VAL A 4 -30.37 69.52 20.11
N ASP A 5 -29.56 68.96 19.22
CA ASP A 5 -29.85 68.94 17.79
C ASP A 5 -30.19 67.52 17.32
N MET A 6 -31.24 67.48 16.52
CA MET A 6 -31.79 66.34 15.79
C MET A 6 -31.10 66.24 14.41
N ILE A 7 -31.48 65.22 13.60
CA ILE A 7 -31.21 65.01 12.14
C ILE A 7 -29.99 64.08 11.89
N ALA A 8 -29.96 63.09 10.99
CA ALA A 8 -30.85 62.57 9.93
C ALA A 8 -30.58 61.08 9.69
N ILE A 9 -31.56 60.42 9.06
CA ILE A 9 -31.46 59.15 8.33
C ILE A 9 -31.04 59.48 6.90
N GLU A 10 -29.99 58.86 6.35
CA GLU A 10 -29.76 58.80 4.90
C GLU A 10 -29.20 57.42 4.48
N ASP A 11 -29.80 56.93 3.38
CA ASP A 11 -29.53 55.70 2.65
C ASP A 11 -28.22 55.78 1.82
N GLN A 12 -27.42 54.71 1.79
CA GLN A 12 -26.38 54.45 0.78
C GLN A 12 -26.32 52.93 0.56
N GLN A 13 -26.99 52.41 -0.47
CA GLN A 13 -26.51 52.15 -1.84
C GLN A 13 -25.47 51.01 -1.90
N ASP A 14 -25.95 49.90 -2.45
CA ASP A 14 -25.25 48.65 -2.74
C ASP A 14 -24.12 48.87 -3.78
N GLU A 15 -22.90 48.44 -3.44
CA GLU A 15 -21.81 48.26 -4.41
C GLU A 15 -21.77 46.77 -4.83
N GLU A 16 -22.17 46.51 -6.07
CA GLU A 16 -21.96 45.24 -6.76
C GLU A 16 -20.50 45.17 -7.24
N GLU A 17 -19.68 44.33 -6.62
CA GLU A 17 -18.34 43.99 -7.12
C GLU A 17 -18.46 42.89 -8.19
N HIS A 18 -18.05 43.24 -9.40
CA HIS A 18 -17.96 42.38 -10.58
C HIS A 18 -16.61 41.66 -10.55
N GLU A 19 -16.58 40.36 -10.22
CA GLU A 19 -15.39 39.52 -10.40
C GLU A 19 -15.41 38.96 -11.84
N GLU A 20 -14.44 39.38 -12.66
CA GLU A 20 -14.21 38.82 -13.99
C GLU A 20 -13.43 37.50 -13.86
N GLU A 21 -14.03 36.41 -14.33
CA GLU A 21 -13.42 35.07 -14.39
C GLU A 21 -12.45 35.01 -15.58
N GLU A 22 -11.14 34.88 -15.31
CA GLU A 22 -10.14 34.54 -16.34
C GLU A 22 -10.15 33.02 -16.57
N GLU A 23 -10.60 32.58 -17.74
CA GLU A 23 -10.52 31.19 -18.21
C GLU A 23 -9.09 30.91 -18.72
N GLU A 24 -8.29 30.15 -17.97
CA GLU A 24 -7.03 29.59 -18.47
C GLU A 24 -7.31 28.24 -19.18
N GLU A 25 -7.10 28.19 -20.49
CA GLU A 25 -7.14 26.98 -21.30
C GLU A 25 -5.90 26.11 -21.02
N GLU A 26 -6.07 24.93 -20.42
CA GLU A 26 -5.02 23.92 -20.28
C GLU A 26 -4.92 23.08 -21.57
N GLU A 27 -3.79 23.19 -22.30
CA GLU A 27 -3.46 22.32 -23.43
C GLU A 27 -3.08 20.91 -22.93
N GLU A 28 -3.84 19.89 -23.35
CA GLU A 28 -3.55 18.48 -23.11
C GLU A 28 -2.43 17.98 -24.05
N GLU A 29 -1.20 17.82 -23.55
CA GLU A 29 -0.16 17.03 -24.25
C GLU A 29 -0.34 15.53 -23.96
N GLU A 30 -0.91 14.82 -24.93
CA GLU A 30 -1.01 13.37 -24.97
C GLU A 30 0.39 12.76 -25.19
N SER A 31 0.92 12.05 -24.19
CA SER A 31 2.14 11.26 -24.34
C SER A 31 1.83 9.78 -24.21
N GLU A 32 2.14 9.04 -25.29
CA GLU A 32 1.88 7.62 -25.47
C GLU A 32 2.66 6.77 -24.44
N GLU A 33 1.96 6.10 -23.53
CA GLU A 33 2.54 5.08 -22.64
C GLU A 33 2.70 3.75 -23.40
N ALA A 34 3.95 3.33 -23.64
CA ALA A 34 4.25 2.00 -24.14
C ALA A 34 4.20 0.96 -23.00
N GLU A 35 3.25 0.01 -23.10
CA GLU A 35 3.13 -1.15 -22.21
C GLU A 35 4.39 -2.03 -22.23
N TRP A 36 4.98 -2.28 -21.06
CA TRP A 36 6.03 -3.29 -20.90
C TRP A 36 5.45 -4.53 -20.20
N ILE A 37 5.24 -5.59 -20.97
CA ILE A 37 4.73 -6.89 -20.49
C ILE A 37 5.90 -7.85 -20.24
N PRO A 38 6.10 -8.38 -19.00
CA PRO A 38 7.03 -9.47 -18.79
C PRO A 38 6.36 -10.81 -19.12
N SER A 39 6.97 -11.56 -20.03
CA SER A 39 6.50 -12.89 -20.45
C SER A 39 6.71 -13.94 -19.35
N SER A 40 5.60 -14.55 -18.91
CA SER A 40 5.56 -15.68 -17.97
C SER A 40 6.06 -16.97 -18.62
N SER A 41 7.09 -17.60 -18.06
CA SER A 41 7.46 -18.99 -18.35
C SER A 41 7.21 -19.89 -17.14
N ARG A 42 6.43 -20.95 -17.35
CA ARG A 42 6.05 -21.98 -16.37
C ARG A 42 7.15 -23.01 -16.20
N VAL A 43 7.48 -23.42 -14.97
CA VAL A 43 8.03 -24.77 -14.67
C VAL A 43 7.44 -25.30 -13.36
N SER A 44 7.06 -26.58 -13.40
CA SER A 44 6.46 -27.37 -12.32
C SER A 44 7.50 -28.05 -11.42
N GLY A 45 7.19 -28.19 -10.13
CA GLY A 45 7.22 -29.49 -9.42
C GLY A 45 8.45 -29.91 -8.57
N ASN A 46 8.23 -29.89 -7.25
CA ASN A 46 8.56 -30.88 -6.20
C ASN A 46 9.89 -30.92 -5.38
N ASP A 47 9.67 -30.79 -4.06
CA ASP A 47 10.16 -31.54 -2.88
C ASP A 47 11.62 -31.47 -2.30
N LYS A 48 11.65 -30.95 -1.04
CA LYS A 48 12.34 -31.41 0.20
C LYS A 48 13.85 -31.15 0.48
N LYS A 49 14.03 -30.22 1.46
CA LYS A 49 14.73 -30.30 2.78
C LYS A 49 16.27 -30.13 2.91
N SER A 50 16.62 -29.12 3.74
CA SER A 50 17.75 -28.98 4.70
C SER A 50 19.06 -28.28 4.29
N SER A 51 19.22 -27.07 4.88
CA SER A 51 20.42 -26.51 5.54
C SER A 51 21.66 -26.07 4.73
N LYS A 52 22.09 -24.84 5.06
CA LYS A 52 23.40 -24.17 4.89
C LYS A 52 23.51 -23.30 3.63
N GLU A 53 23.67 -21.99 3.83
CA GLU A 53 24.02 -21.02 2.79
C GLU A 53 25.32 -21.45 2.12
N VAL A 54 25.17 -22.06 0.95
CA VAL A 54 26.19 -22.27 -0.04
C VAL A 54 25.72 -21.43 -1.21
N VAL A 55 26.48 -20.38 -1.55
CA VAL A 55 26.31 -19.71 -2.83
C VAL A 55 26.75 -20.71 -3.89
N VAL A 56 25.78 -21.43 -4.45
CA VAL A 56 25.98 -22.36 -5.56
C VAL A 56 25.99 -21.51 -6.84
N CYS A 57 27.14 -21.45 -7.52
CA CYS A 57 27.22 -20.95 -8.88
C CYS A 57 26.72 -22.06 -9.81
N GLY A 58 25.45 -21.99 -10.20
CA GLY A 58 24.87 -22.77 -11.29
C GLY A 58 24.88 -21.95 -12.58
N ASP A 59 25.17 -22.63 -13.69
CA ASP A 59 25.20 -22.07 -15.04
C ASP A 59 23.79 -21.69 -15.50
N ASP A 60 23.35 -20.46 -15.23
CA ASP A 60 22.17 -19.86 -15.84
C ASP A 60 22.50 -18.44 -16.33
N ASP A 61 21.97 -18.13 -17.51
CA ASP A 61 22.27 -17.09 -18.49
C ASP A 61 22.06 -15.62 -18.03
N PHE A 62 22.56 -15.24 -16.85
CA PHE A 62 22.56 -13.86 -16.34
C PHE A 62 23.98 -13.41 -16.01
N ASN A 63 24.64 -12.84 -17.01
CA ASN A 63 26.07 -12.52 -17.02
C ASN A 63 26.40 -11.11 -16.47
N LEU A 64 25.64 -10.59 -15.51
CA LEU A 64 25.94 -9.33 -14.82
C LEU A 64 25.84 -9.59 -13.30
N ASP A 65 26.90 -9.23 -12.56
CA ASP A 65 27.09 -9.23 -11.08
C ASP A 65 28.03 -10.29 -10.48
N ILE A 66 28.58 -11.24 -11.26
CA ILE A 66 29.60 -12.21 -10.76
C ILE A 66 31.03 -11.83 -11.18
N GLU A 67 31.21 -10.66 -11.80
CA GLU A 67 32.52 -10.19 -12.26
C GLU A 67 33.37 -9.66 -11.09
N GLY A 68 34.01 -10.57 -10.35
CA GLY A 68 34.97 -10.23 -9.29
C GLY A 68 34.86 -11.03 -8.00
N LEU A 69 33.83 -11.89 -7.86
CA LEU A 69 33.58 -12.66 -6.63
C LEU A 69 34.11 -14.10 -6.66
N CYS A 70 34.59 -14.56 -7.82
CA CYS A 70 35.05 -15.94 -8.02
C CYS A 70 36.48 -16.03 -8.54
N CYS A 71 37.13 -17.16 -8.27
CA CYS A 71 38.47 -17.44 -8.73
C CYS A 71 38.54 -17.72 -10.23
N PRO A 72 39.36 -17.00 -11.03
CA PRO A 72 39.50 -17.29 -12.46
C PRO A 72 40.10 -18.66 -12.80
N ILE A 73 40.65 -19.40 -11.82
CA ILE A 73 41.27 -20.71 -12.05
C ILE A 73 40.28 -21.86 -11.85
N CYS A 74 39.41 -21.78 -10.84
CA CYS A 74 38.48 -22.86 -10.50
C CYS A 74 37.02 -22.43 -10.46
N THR A 75 36.73 -21.15 -10.76
CA THR A 75 35.40 -20.53 -10.77
C THR A 75 34.62 -20.62 -9.45
N GLU A 76 35.28 -20.99 -8.36
CA GLU A 76 34.69 -21.03 -7.02
C GLU A 76 34.77 -19.66 -6.33
N PRO A 77 33.81 -19.32 -5.45
CA PRO A 77 33.83 -18.09 -4.67
C PRO A 77 35.06 -17.93 -3.78
N TRP A 78 35.49 -16.70 -3.56
CA TRP A 78 36.57 -16.40 -2.61
C TRP A 78 36.19 -16.75 -1.17
N THR A 79 37.16 -17.21 -0.38
CA THR A 79 36.98 -17.37 1.07
C THR A 79 37.66 -16.22 1.82
N THR A 80 37.00 -15.68 2.84
CA THR A 80 37.57 -14.63 3.73
C THR A 80 38.78 -15.11 4.54
N GLY A 81 39.01 -16.43 4.63
CA GLY A 81 40.20 -17.02 5.21
C GLY A 81 40.42 -18.47 4.77
N GLY A 82 41.62 -19.00 5.01
CA GLY A 82 41.96 -20.39 4.70
C GLY A 82 42.67 -20.58 3.35
N LEU A 83 42.49 -21.75 2.74
CA LEU A 83 43.26 -22.16 1.56
C LEU A 83 42.83 -21.46 0.27
N HIS A 84 41.62 -20.90 0.19
CA HIS A 84 41.08 -20.25 -1.00
C HIS A 84 40.95 -18.72 -0.84
N GLN A 85 41.80 -18.13 0.00
CA GLN A 85 41.81 -16.69 0.21
C GLN A 85 42.27 -15.94 -1.05
N ILE A 86 41.78 -14.72 -1.22
CA ILE A 86 42.18 -13.80 -2.29
C ILE A 86 43.70 -13.57 -2.22
N SER A 87 44.39 -13.71 -3.35
CA SER A 87 45.83 -13.50 -3.46
C SER A 87 46.19 -12.90 -4.81
N CYS A 88 47.24 -12.07 -4.85
CA CYS A 88 47.71 -11.44 -6.07
C CYS A 88 49.13 -11.86 -6.44
N LEU A 89 49.41 -11.78 -7.75
CA LEU A 89 50.75 -11.87 -8.31
C LEU A 89 51.36 -10.46 -8.46
N PRO A 90 52.69 -10.33 -8.69
CA PRO A 90 53.33 -9.03 -8.94
C PRO A 90 52.80 -8.29 -10.17
N CYS A 91 52.11 -9.01 -11.07
CA CYS A 91 51.45 -8.41 -12.22
C CYS A 91 50.07 -7.81 -11.91
N GLY A 92 49.59 -7.86 -10.67
CA GLY A 92 48.31 -7.31 -10.23
C GLY A 92 47.11 -8.25 -10.34
N HIS A 93 47.23 -9.36 -11.09
CA HIS A 93 46.14 -10.32 -11.24
C HIS A 93 45.88 -11.12 -9.97
N ILE A 94 44.60 -11.45 -9.75
CA ILE A 94 44.07 -11.99 -8.49
C ILE A 94 43.54 -13.42 -8.69
N TYR A 95 43.85 -14.30 -7.74
CA TYR A 95 43.50 -15.72 -7.74
C TYR A 95 43.33 -16.25 -6.31
N GLY A 96 42.79 -17.47 -6.22
CA GLY A 96 42.63 -18.16 -4.95
C GLY A 96 43.99 -18.71 -4.54
N LEU A 97 44.36 -18.52 -3.28
CA LEU A 97 45.71 -18.79 -2.76
C LEU A 97 46.18 -20.21 -3.11
N SER A 98 45.35 -21.23 -2.84
CA SER A 98 45.67 -22.62 -3.16
C SER A 98 45.71 -22.87 -4.66
N CYS A 99 44.80 -22.26 -5.43
CA CYS A 99 44.76 -22.40 -6.89
C CYS A 99 46.02 -21.88 -7.55
N ILE A 100 46.43 -20.64 -7.23
CA ILE A 100 47.64 -20.08 -7.84
C ILE A 100 48.91 -20.77 -7.33
N LYS A 101 48.94 -21.20 -6.06
CA LYS A 101 50.06 -21.99 -5.53
C LYS A 101 50.19 -23.36 -6.22
N LYS A 102 49.08 -24.03 -6.52
CA LYS A 102 49.06 -25.29 -7.29
C LYS A 102 49.51 -25.05 -8.74
N TRP A 103 48.99 -24.01 -9.38
CA TRP A 103 49.36 -23.61 -10.74
C TRP A 103 50.86 -23.37 -10.91
N ILE A 104 51.48 -22.63 -9.99
CA ILE A 104 52.92 -22.36 -10.02
C ILE A 104 53.72 -23.64 -9.73
N GLN A 105 53.26 -24.48 -8.81
CA GLN A 105 53.97 -25.72 -8.46
C GLN A 105 54.05 -26.70 -9.63
N GLN A 106 52.96 -26.85 -10.38
CA GLN A 106 52.91 -27.74 -11.55
C GLN A 106 53.84 -27.27 -12.68
N ARG A 107 54.11 -25.96 -12.78
CA ARG A 107 54.94 -25.36 -13.85
C ARG A 107 56.31 -24.84 -13.35
N SER A 108 56.86 -25.48 -12.32
CA SER A 108 58.02 -25.03 -11.52
C SER A 108 59.22 -24.42 -12.25
N ARG A 109 59.52 -24.80 -13.50
CA ARG A 109 60.65 -24.26 -14.30
C ARG A 109 60.30 -23.02 -15.13
N SER A 110 59.01 -22.72 -15.33
CA SER A 110 58.53 -21.65 -16.21
C SER A 110 57.15 -21.14 -15.80
N ALA A 111 56.90 -21.00 -14.50
CA ALA A 111 55.61 -20.55 -13.99
C ALA A 111 55.32 -19.11 -14.44
N LYS A 112 54.10 -18.92 -14.96
CA LYS A 112 53.61 -17.67 -15.54
C LYS A 112 52.20 -17.42 -15.04
N CYS A 113 51.85 -16.14 -14.93
CA CYS A 113 50.49 -15.68 -14.66
C CYS A 113 49.51 -16.27 -15.70
N PRO A 114 48.40 -16.91 -15.28
CA PRO A 114 47.38 -17.42 -16.20
C PRO A 114 46.81 -16.38 -17.16
N GLN A 115 46.65 -15.12 -16.71
CA GLN A 115 46.00 -14.08 -17.51
C GLN A 115 46.98 -13.31 -18.41
N CYS A 116 48.16 -12.94 -17.91
CA CYS A 116 49.08 -12.05 -18.65
C CYS A 116 50.44 -12.67 -18.99
N ASN A 117 50.66 -13.95 -18.69
CA ASN A 117 51.90 -14.69 -18.99
C ASN A 117 53.20 -14.13 -18.37
N LYS A 118 53.13 -13.13 -17.48
CA LYS A 118 54.30 -12.61 -16.75
C LYS A 118 54.87 -13.70 -15.83
N LYS A 119 56.19 -13.86 -15.82
CA LYS A 119 56.88 -14.85 -14.96
C LYS A 119 56.57 -14.58 -13.48
N CYS A 120 56.32 -15.64 -12.72
CA CYS A 120 56.05 -15.57 -11.29
C CYS A 120 56.55 -16.83 -10.58
N THR A 121 56.86 -16.72 -9.30
CA THR A 121 57.33 -17.80 -8.43
C THR A 121 56.43 -17.92 -7.20
N ARG A 122 56.57 -19.00 -6.43
CA ARG A 122 55.72 -19.21 -5.23
C ARG A 122 55.92 -18.13 -4.17
N LYS A 123 57.10 -17.51 -4.13
CA LYS A 123 57.44 -16.40 -3.21
C LYS A 123 56.76 -15.09 -3.61
N ASP A 124 56.32 -14.98 -4.86
CA ASP A 124 55.71 -13.78 -5.40
C ASP A 124 54.21 -13.67 -5.11
N VAL A 125 53.59 -14.75 -4.62
CA VAL A 125 52.16 -14.78 -4.28
C VAL A 125 51.94 -14.06 -2.95
N ARG A 126 51.13 -12.99 -2.97
CA ARG A 126 50.78 -12.20 -1.77
C ARG A 126 49.30 -12.40 -1.45
N VAL A 127 48.99 -12.70 -0.20
CA VAL A 127 47.60 -12.82 0.26
C VAL A 127 47.02 -11.42 0.47
N LEU A 128 45.80 -11.20 0.01
CA LEU A 128 45.03 -10.00 0.26
C LEU A 128 44.04 -10.26 1.40
N TYR A 129 44.04 -9.39 2.39
CA TYR A 129 43.07 -9.42 3.49
C TYR A 129 42.00 -8.36 3.17
N ALA A 130 40.96 -8.80 2.48
CA ALA A 130 39.79 -7.98 2.16
C ALA A 130 38.54 -8.82 2.48
N GLU A 131 37.53 -8.19 3.07
CA GLU A 131 36.25 -8.83 3.37
C GLU A 131 35.43 -9.01 2.10
N GLN A 132 35.42 -8.00 1.22
CA GLN A 132 34.70 -7.99 -0.05
C GLN A 132 35.48 -7.16 -1.10
N LEU A 133 35.46 -7.59 -2.36
CA LEU A 133 35.94 -6.80 -3.49
C LEU A 133 34.72 -6.22 -4.20
N HIS A 134 34.59 -4.88 -4.14
CA HIS A 134 33.56 -4.15 -4.86
C HIS A 134 34.19 -3.38 -6.00
N VAL A 135 33.77 -3.68 -7.23
CA VAL A 135 34.05 -2.81 -8.36
C VAL A 135 32.95 -1.75 -8.36
N VAL A 136 33.29 -0.52 -8.00
CA VAL A 136 32.35 0.59 -8.09
C VAL A 136 32.29 1.02 -9.55
N ASP A 137 31.21 0.67 -10.23
CA ASP A 137 30.91 1.24 -11.53
C ASP A 137 30.34 2.65 -11.33
N ALA A 138 31.12 3.65 -11.74
CA ALA A 138 30.75 5.06 -11.62
C ALA A 138 29.51 5.41 -12.44
N GLU A 139 29.24 4.70 -13.55
CA GLU A 139 28.06 4.91 -14.37
C GLU A 139 26.81 4.39 -13.66
N VAL A 140 26.88 3.18 -13.09
CA VAL A 140 25.79 2.62 -12.29
C VAL A 140 25.49 3.51 -11.08
N GLN A 141 26.52 4.00 -10.39
CA GLN A 141 26.33 4.90 -9.25
C GLN A 141 25.61 6.21 -9.66
N LYS A 142 25.96 6.78 -10.82
CA LYS A 142 25.30 7.97 -11.37
C LYS A 142 23.85 7.69 -11.77
N GLN A 143 23.57 6.52 -12.34
CA GLN A 143 22.22 6.09 -12.68
C GLN A 143 21.35 5.94 -11.43
N VAL A 144 21.88 5.31 -10.37
CA VAL A 144 21.18 5.18 -9.07
C VAL A 144 20.83 6.56 -8.52
N GLN A 145 21.79 7.49 -8.46
CA GLN A 145 21.54 8.86 -8.00
C GLN A 145 20.49 9.59 -8.86
N SER A 146 20.52 9.40 -10.18
CA SER A 146 19.54 10.00 -11.08
C SER A 146 18.14 9.45 -10.85
N LEU A 147 18.00 8.14 -10.63
CA LEU A 147 16.73 7.49 -10.34
C LEU A 147 16.17 7.94 -8.98
N GLU A 148 17.01 8.00 -7.95
CA GLU A 148 16.62 8.49 -6.63
C GLU A 148 16.07 9.93 -6.71
N ALA A 149 16.73 10.81 -7.45
CA ALA A 149 16.26 12.19 -7.66
C ALA A 149 14.92 12.25 -8.40
N LYS A 150 14.71 11.38 -9.40
CA LYS A 150 13.43 11.29 -10.13
C LYS A 150 12.30 10.79 -9.22
N CYS A 151 12.56 9.76 -8.40
CA CYS A 151 11.59 9.25 -7.44
C CYS A 151 11.18 10.34 -6.43
N ALA A 152 12.14 11.06 -5.86
CA ALA A 152 11.85 12.17 -4.95
C ALA A 152 11.01 13.28 -5.60
N SER A 153 11.29 13.62 -6.86
CA SER A 153 10.51 14.59 -7.61
C SER A 153 9.06 14.13 -7.86
N LEU A 154 8.88 12.86 -8.24
CA LEU A 154 7.56 12.28 -8.46
C LEU A 154 6.75 12.23 -7.16
N GLU A 155 7.35 11.80 -6.06
CA GLU A 155 6.71 11.80 -4.74
C GLU A 155 6.25 13.21 -4.34
N GLN A 156 7.06 14.24 -4.59
CA GLN A 156 6.69 15.61 -4.31
C GLN A 156 5.49 16.08 -5.14
N LYS A 157 5.46 15.75 -6.44
CA LYS A 157 4.32 16.06 -7.33
C LYS A 157 3.04 15.37 -6.87
N VAL A 158 3.11 14.08 -6.56
CA VAL A 158 1.96 13.29 -6.07
C VAL A 158 1.44 13.86 -4.76
N ASN A 159 2.33 14.20 -3.83
CA ASN A 159 1.95 14.81 -2.56
C ASN A 159 1.27 16.16 -2.76
N ALA A 160 1.78 17.01 -3.65
CA ALA A 160 1.17 18.31 -3.94
C ALA A 160 -0.27 18.16 -4.48
N VAL A 161 -0.48 17.25 -5.44
CA VAL A 161 -1.82 16.96 -6.00
C VAL A 161 -2.75 16.37 -4.93
N CYS A 162 -2.25 15.45 -4.11
CA CYS A 162 -3.03 14.83 -3.05
C CYS A 162 -3.45 15.87 -1.99
N CYS A 163 -2.55 16.76 -1.58
CA CYS A 163 -2.84 17.82 -0.62
C CYS A 163 -3.94 18.78 -1.13
N LYS A 164 -3.90 19.16 -2.41
CA LYS A 164 -4.96 20.00 -3.01
C LYS A 164 -6.32 19.33 -2.93
N LYS A 165 -6.41 18.07 -3.37
CA LYS A 165 -7.65 17.28 -3.34
C LYS A 165 -8.20 17.08 -1.93
N GLU A 166 -7.32 16.89 -0.96
CA GLU A 166 -7.68 16.76 0.46
C GLU A 166 -8.33 18.03 1.01
N VAL A 167 -7.73 19.20 0.75
CA VAL A 167 -8.28 20.50 1.19
C VAL A 167 -9.65 20.76 0.56
N GLU A 168 -9.80 20.47 -0.73
CA GLU A 168 -11.11 20.60 -1.40
C GLU A 168 -12.16 19.64 -0.84
N ALA A 169 -11.77 18.40 -0.54
CA ALA A 169 -12.66 17.42 0.09
C ALA A 169 -13.13 17.90 1.47
N GLN A 170 -12.22 18.44 2.29
CA GLN A 170 -12.56 19.00 3.60
C GLN A 170 -13.48 20.22 3.49
N LYS A 171 -13.26 21.09 2.50
CA LYS A 171 -14.16 22.23 2.23
C LYS A 171 -15.56 21.75 1.84
N ARG A 172 -15.67 20.73 0.97
CA ARG A 172 -16.95 20.13 0.59
C ARG A 172 -17.64 19.45 1.78
N GLU A 173 -16.90 18.76 2.64
CA GLU A 173 -17.45 18.13 3.85
C GLU A 173 -18.00 19.19 4.82
N ALA A 174 -17.28 20.28 5.04
CA ALA A 174 -17.74 21.38 5.89
C ALA A 174 -19.04 22.04 5.36
N ASP A 175 -19.14 22.27 4.04
CA ASP A 175 -20.36 22.80 3.42
C ASP A 175 -21.54 21.84 3.56
N LEU A 176 -21.30 20.53 3.36
CA LEU A 176 -22.32 19.51 3.59
C LEU A 176 -22.77 19.46 5.05
N HIS A 177 -21.85 19.58 6.01
CA HIS A 177 -22.18 19.63 7.44
C HIS A 177 -23.06 20.83 7.77
N LEU A 178 -22.78 22.00 7.17
CA LEU A 178 -23.61 23.19 7.35
C LEU A 178 -25.02 23.00 6.76
N LYS A 179 -25.11 22.39 5.56
CA LYS A 179 -26.41 22.07 4.92
C LYS A 179 -27.21 21.07 5.76
N VAL A 180 -26.58 20.02 6.27
CA VAL A 180 -27.22 19.04 7.16
C VAL A 180 -27.72 19.74 8.42
N ALA A 181 -26.92 20.59 9.07
CA ALA A 181 -27.35 21.34 10.25
C ALA A 181 -28.61 22.18 9.96
N LYS A 182 -28.63 22.95 8.88
CA LYS A 182 -29.79 23.75 8.45
C LYS A 182 -31.04 22.89 8.19
N LEU A 183 -30.87 21.76 7.51
CA LEU A 183 -31.98 20.85 7.25
C LEU A 183 -32.50 20.21 8.53
N THR A 184 -31.62 19.80 9.45
CA THR A 184 -32.04 19.21 10.73
C THR A 184 -32.84 20.19 11.58
N GLU A 185 -32.49 21.48 11.58
CA GLU A 185 -33.26 22.52 12.27
C GLU A 185 -34.64 22.70 11.65
N LYS A 186 -34.73 22.78 10.31
CA LYS A 186 -36.01 22.85 9.59
C LYS A 186 -36.90 21.64 9.88
N THR A 187 -36.34 20.44 9.88
CA THR A 187 -37.08 19.21 10.21
C THR A 187 -37.62 19.26 11.64
N LYS A 188 -36.80 19.66 12.62
CA LYS A 188 -37.25 19.83 14.01
C LYS A 188 -38.38 20.85 14.14
N TYR A 189 -38.30 21.97 13.41
CA TYR A 189 -39.36 22.99 13.39
C TYR A 189 -40.68 22.45 12.83
N LEU A 190 -40.62 21.75 11.69
CA LEU A 190 -41.80 21.14 11.07
C LEU A 190 -42.41 20.05 11.96
N GLU A 191 -41.60 19.22 12.60
CA GLU A 191 -42.07 18.23 13.57
C GLU A 191 -42.81 18.86 14.76
N ARG A 192 -42.36 20.03 15.23
CA ARG A 192 -43.03 20.78 16.30
C ARG A 192 -44.40 21.27 15.86
N LEU A 193 -44.50 21.88 14.67
CA LEU A 193 -45.78 22.31 14.09
C LEU A 193 -46.77 21.15 13.92
N LEU A 194 -46.29 19.98 13.48
CA LEU A 194 -47.13 18.78 13.35
C LEU A 194 -47.64 18.28 14.71
N LYS A 195 -46.81 18.31 15.75
CA LYS A 195 -47.22 17.94 17.12
C LYS A 195 -48.28 18.90 17.68
N ASP A 196 -48.15 20.19 17.40
CA ASP A 196 -49.11 21.19 17.86
C ASP A 196 -50.46 21.04 17.14
N ARG A 197 -50.47 20.77 15.82
CA ARG A 197 -51.70 20.49 15.07
C ARG A 197 -52.44 19.22 15.53
N GLN A 198 -51.73 18.23 16.07
CA GLN A 198 -52.34 17.02 16.64
C GLN A 198 -52.90 17.20 18.07
N ARG A 199 -52.63 18.35 18.72
CA ARG A 199 -53.15 18.67 20.06
C ARG A 199 -54.45 19.46 20.05
N GLU A 200 -54.95 19.86 18.88
CA GLU A 200 -56.27 20.48 18.75
C GLU A 200 -57.38 19.46 19.11
N PRO A 201 -58.26 19.75 20.09
CA PRO A 201 -59.31 18.84 20.49
C PRO A 201 -60.39 18.77 19.41
N PHE A 202 -60.38 17.71 18.61
CA PHE A 202 -61.52 17.37 17.77
C PHE A 202 -62.72 17.02 18.67
N ALA A 203 -63.73 17.88 18.61
CA ALA A 203 -65.06 17.60 19.13
C ALA A 203 -65.65 16.37 18.40
N SER A 204 -66.00 15.37 19.20
CA SER A 204 -67.15 14.46 19.06
C SER A 204 -67.30 13.61 17.78
N ASN A 205 -67.02 12.29 17.88
CA ASN A 205 -68.08 11.27 17.83
C ASN A 205 -67.56 9.86 18.23
N PRO A 206 -68.28 9.09 19.07
CA PRO A 206 -67.91 7.72 19.44
C PRO A 206 -68.64 6.70 18.55
N GLY A 207 -67.91 5.90 17.79
CA GLY A 207 -68.55 4.81 17.05
C GLY A 207 -67.63 4.05 16.10
N TYR A 208 -66.78 3.18 16.62
CA TYR A 208 -66.76 1.75 16.27
C TYR A 208 -65.59 1.08 16.99
N GLN A 209 -65.94 0.22 17.94
CA GLN A 209 -65.02 -0.63 18.66
C GLN A 209 -64.72 -1.85 17.79
N ARG A 210 -63.50 -1.99 17.27
CA ARG A 210 -62.96 -3.29 16.87
C ARG A 210 -61.69 -3.55 17.66
N ARG A 211 -61.86 -4.26 18.78
CA ARG A 211 -60.76 -4.92 19.48
C ARG A 211 -60.22 -6.03 18.58
N VAL A 212 -58.93 -5.96 18.27
CA VAL A 212 -58.08 -7.16 18.27
C VAL A 212 -56.87 -6.82 19.14
N ILE A 213 -56.62 -7.71 20.09
CA ILE A 213 -55.66 -7.59 21.19
C ILE A 213 -54.38 -8.35 20.79
N ASN A 214 -53.23 -7.80 21.22
CA ASN A 214 -51.87 -8.35 21.35
C ASN A 214 -50.98 -8.42 20.08
N GLY A 215 -49.70 -8.04 20.13
CA GLY A 215 -48.79 -7.97 21.28
C GLY A 215 -47.92 -6.72 21.43
N ASN A 216 -47.60 -6.46 22.70
CA ASN A 216 -46.56 -5.62 23.31
C ASN A 216 -45.32 -5.36 22.43
N GLY A 217 -44.68 -4.19 22.40
CA GLY A 217 -44.80 -3.02 23.28
C GLY A 217 -44.43 -1.74 22.52
N SER A 218 -45.33 -0.78 22.61
CA SER A 218 -45.17 0.58 22.12
C SER A 218 -44.55 1.45 23.20
N GLY A 219 -43.27 1.80 23.01
CA GLY A 219 -42.73 3.07 23.44
C GLY A 219 -42.32 3.81 22.17
N ASN A 220 -43.25 4.55 21.55
CA ASN A 220 -42.94 5.34 20.36
C ASN A 220 -42.19 6.60 20.80
N VAL A 221 -40.95 6.40 21.25
CA VAL A 221 -39.96 7.47 21.38
C VAL A 221 -39.38 7.61 19.98
N PHE A 222 -39.74 8.69 19.28
CA PHE A 222 -39.02 9.11 18.09
C PHE A 222 -37.59 9.46 18.54
N CYS A 223 -36.70 8.46 18.50
CA CYS A 223 -35.27 8.67 18.68
C CYS A 223 -34.73 9.21 17.35
N PRO A 224 -34.10 10.42 17.33
CA PRO A 224 -33.29 10.83 16.20
C PRO A 224 -32.15 9.81 16.10
N GLY A 225 -32.16 8.95 15.08
CA GLY A 225 -31.23 7.81 14.95
C GLY A 225 -31.90 6.45 14.76
N ALA A 226 -33.19 6.38 14.48
CA ALA A 226 -33.82 5.12 14.06
C ALA A 226 -33.24 4.66 12.70
N PHE A 227 -32.40 3.62 12.72
CA PHE A 227 -31.93 2.97 11.50
C PHE A 227 -33.06 2.13 10.91
N THR A 228 -33.33 2.32 9.62
CA THR A 228 -34.24 1.47 8.86
C THR A 228 -33.41 0.53 8.00
N LEU A 229 -33.73 -0.77 8.06
CA LEU A 229 -33.08 -1.76 7.20
C LEU A 229 -33.45 -1.47 5.75
N GLN A 230 -32.46 -1.05 4.94
CA GLN A 230 -32.67 -0.80 3.52
C GLN A 230 -32.40 -2.04 2.65
N ARG A 231 -31.37 -2.81 2.98
CA ARG A 231 -30.89 -3.94 2.19
C ARG A 231 -30.25 -5.01 3.07
N GLU A 232 -30.29 -6.25 2.58
CA GLU A 232 -29.60 -7.39 3.15
C GLU A 232 -28.87 -8.14 2.03
N PHE A 233 -27.63 -8.55 2.28
CA PHE A 233 -26.82 -9.28 1.32
C PHE A 233 -26.11 -10.43 2.02
N GLN A 234 -26.28 -11.64 1.49
CA GLN A 234 -25.64 -12.82 2.04
C GLN A 234 -24.14 -12.81 1.74
N VAL A 235 -23.31 -13.06 2.77
CA VAL A 235 -21.85 -13.18 2.64
C VAL A 235 -21.38 -14.44 3.36
N ASP A 236 -20.92 -15.43 2.59
CA ASP A 236 -20.46 -16.68 3.17
C ASP A 236 -19.07 -16.53 3.79
N GLY A 237 -18.95 -16.93 5.05
CA GLY A 237 -17.69 -16.96 5.77
C GLY A 237 -17.14 -15.57 6.15
N GLY A 238 -17.95 -14.51 6.10
CA GLY A 238 -17.58 -13.17 6.54
C GLY A 238 -17.17 -13.12 8.02
N ARG A 239 -16.11 -12.38 8.33
CA ARG A 239 -15.56 -12.25 9.70
C ARG A 239 -15.34 -10.81 10.13
N TYR A 240 -14.80 -10.00 9.22
CA TYR A 240 -14.49 -8.60 9.44
C TYR A 240 -14.91 -7.83 8.20
N PHE A 241 -15.37 -6.60 8.37
CA PHE A 241 -15.65 -5.72 7.25
C PHE A 241 -15.26 -4.29 7.61
N ASP A 242 -15.01 -3.50 6.59
CA ASP A 242 -14.89 -2.06 6.71
C ASP A 242 -15.40 -1.39 5.42
N ILE A 243 -15.71 -0.11 5.50
CA ILE A 243 -16.43 0.62 4.45
C ILE A 243 -15.62 1.86 4.05
N ASP A 244 -15.34 1.97 2.76
CA ASP A 244 -14.98 3.23 2.13
C ASP A 244 -16.26 3.91 1.62
N ALA A 245 -16.78 4.85 2.40
CA ALA A 245 -17.95 5.61 2.02
C ALA A 245 -17.70 6.52 0.80
N SER A 246 -16.45 6.98 0.61
CA SER A 246 -16.07 7.85 -0.50
C SER A 246 -16.03 7.09 -1.83
N GLY A 247 -15.38 5.92 -1.84
CA GLY A 247 -15.34 5.00 -2.98
C GLY A 247 -16.58 4.12 -3.12
N GLN A 248 -17.57 4.28 -2.23
CA GLN A 248 -18.81 3.48 -2.19
C GLN A 248 -18.55 1.98 -2.20
N LEU A 249 -17.58 1.56 -1.40
CA LEU A 249 -17.04 0.22 -1.40
C LEU A 249 -17.06 -0.38 0.00
N MET A 250 -17.64 -1.57 0.14
CA MET A 250 -17.51 -2.39 1.33
C MET A 250 -16.51 -3.51 1.06
N ILE A 251 -15.55 -3.67 1.97
CA ILE A 251 -14.60 -4.78 1.90
C ILE A 251 -14.87 -5.73 3.05
N VAL A 252 -15.08 -7.01 2.74
CA VAL A 252 -15.37 -8.05 3.72
C VAL A 252 -14.25 -9.08 3.70
N ALA A 253 -13.55 -9.24 4.82
CA ALA A 253 -12.65 -10.36 5.02
C ALA A 253 -13.46 -11.63 5.29
N ARG A 254 -13.32 -12.61 4.39
CA ARG A 254 -14.01 -13.89 4.43
C ARG A 254 -13.02 -15.03 4.62
N ARG A 255 -13.51 -16.11 5.21
CA ARG A 255 -12.82 -17.39 5.26
C ARG A 255 -13.58 -18.38 4.39
N GLN A 256 -12.96 -18.82 3.30
CA GLN A 256 -13.58 -19.74 2.37
C GLN A 256 -13.60 -21.16 2.94
N ASN A 257 -14.71 -21.88 2.76
CA ASN A 257 -14.86 -23.24 3.26
C ASN A 257 -14.08 -24.23 2.38
N GLY A 258 -13.13 -24.97 2.98
CA GLY A 258 -12.28 -25.97 2.33
C GLY A 258 -11.16 -26.47 3.26
N THR A 259 -10.50 -27.58 2.93
CA THR A 259 -9.35 -28.10 3.69
C THR A 259 -8.19 -27.11 3.62
N GLY A 260 -7.97 -26.35 4.70
CA GLY A 260 -6.92 -25.32 4.80
C GLY A 260 -7.45 -23.89 4.99
N GLY A 261 -8.74 -23.64 4.71
CA GLY A 261 -9.46 -22.38 4.95
C GLY A 261 -8.68 -21.11 4.61
N THR A 262 -8.60 -20.77 3.33
CA THR A 262 -7.97 -19.54 2.83
C THR A 262 -8.75 -18.30 3.24
N SER A 263 -8.03 -17.24 3.60
CA SER A 263 -8.62 -15.92 3.79
C SER A 263 -8.62 -15.15 2.47
N ILE A 264 -9.77 -14.58 2.13
CA ILE A 264 -9.97 -13.73 0.95
C ILE A 264 -10.62 -12.43 1.39
N LEU A 265 -10.46 -11.36 0.62
CA LEU A 265 -11.26 -10.15 0.80
C LEU A 265 -12.27 -10.06 -0.34
N SER A 266 -13.53 -9.79 -0.05
CA SER A 266 -14.54 -9.49 -1.08
C SER A 266 -14.83 -8.01 -1.11
N LYS A 267 -14.69 -7.43 -2.30
CA LYS A 267 -15.06 -6.08 -2.67
C LYS A 267 -16.52 -6.07 -3.11
N ILE A 268 -17.35 -5.31 -2.41
CA ILE A 268 -18.80 -5.21 -2.67
C ILE A 268 -19.13 -3.74 -2.91
N SER A 269 -19.67 -3.43 -4.09
CA SER A 269 -20.15 -2.09 -4.40
C SER A 269 -21.39 -1.75 -3.57
N LEU A 270 -21.42 -0.56 -2.95
CA LEU A 270 -22.60 -0.07 -2.23
C LEU A 270 -23.72 0.38 -3.18
N LEU A 271 -23.39 0.71 -4.43
CA LEU A 271 -24.38 1.04 -5.47
C LEU A 271 -24.98 -0.21 -6.11
N ALA A 272 -24.15 -1.23 -6.34
CA ALA A 272 -24.53 -2.48 -6.99
C ALA A 272 -24.02 -3.70 -6.21
N PRO A 273 -24.68 -4.11 -5.11
CA PRO A 273 -24.18 -5.17 -4.21
C PRO A 273 -24.08 -6.58 -4.83
N ASN A 274 -24.68 -6.75 -6.02
CA ASN A 274 -24.61 -7.97 -6.81
C ASN A 274 -23.27 -8.08 -7.56
N GLU A 275 -22.60 -6.94 -7.79
CA GLU A 275 -21.26 -6.88 -8.35
C GLU A 275 -20.26 -7.03 -7.21
N ARG A 276 -19.58 -8.17 -7.22
CA ARG A 276 -18.60 -8.54 -6.19
C ARG A 276 -17.34 -9.04 -6.84
N GLU A 277 -16.21 -8.60 -6.31
CA GLU A 277 -14.90 -9.02 -6.76
C GLU A 277 -14.10 -9.54 -5.58
N ASP A 278 -13.43 -10.69 -5.75
CA ASP A 278 -12.62 -11.30 -4.71
C ASP A 278 -11.14 -10.96 -4.90
N ILE A 279 -10.53 -10.44 -3.84
CA ILE A 279 -9.09 -10.20 -3.73
C ILE A 279 -8.48 -11.40 -2.99
N HIS A 280 -7.63 -12.13 -3.70
CA HIS A 280 -6.91 -13.25 -3.14
C HIS A 280 -5.70 -12.77 -2.33
N LEU A 281 -5.71 -13.06 -1.03
CA LEU A 281 -4.54 -12.83 -0.19
C LEU A 281 -3.46 -13.90 -0.50
N PRO A 282 -2.17 -13.59 -0.28
CA PRO A 282 -1.08 -14.55 -0.49
C PRO A 282 -1.34 -15.86 0.26
N ALA A 283 -0.95 -17.00 -0.32
CA ALA A 283 -1.28 -18.33 0.21
C ALA A 283 -0.80 -18.59 1.65
N TYR A 284 0.24 -17.88 2.09
CA TYR A 284 0.76 -17.96 3.46
C TYR A 284 -0.05 -17.15 4.48
N THR A 285 -1.02 -16.34 4.02
CA THR A 285 -1.84 -15.47 4.88
C THR A 285 -2.76 -16.34 5.71
N LYS A 286 -2.56 -16.32 7.02
CA LYS A 286 -3.43 -17.03 7.95
C LYS A 286 -4.72 -16.22 8.16
N ALA A 287 -5.59 -16.70 9.04
CA ALA A 287 -6.86 -16.05 9.30
C ALA A 287 -6.71 -14.56 9.62
N VAL A 288 -7.44 -13.73 8.87
CA VAL A 288 -7.56 -12.28 9.11
C VAL A 288 -8.18 -12.04 10.49
N ARG A 289 -7.72 -11.00 11.18
CA ARG A 289 -8.15 -10.58 12.52
C ARG A 289 -8.59 -9.13 12.61
N ALA A 290 -8.12 -8.30 11.69
CA ALA A 290 -8.60 -6.93 11.53
C ALA A 290 -8.47 -6.53 10.06
N LEU A 291 -9.38 -5.66 9.65
CA LEU A 291 -9.42 -5.04 8.33
C LEU A 291 -9.70 -3.55 8.58
N CYS A 292 -8.96 -2.68 7.92
CA CYS A 292 -9.21 -1.25 7.92
C CYS A 292 -9.03 -0.73 6.50
N VAL A 293 -10.03 -0.05 5.96
CA VAL A 293 -10.00 0.56 4.63
C VAL A 293 -9.83 2.06 4.83
N ARG A 294 -8.86 2.64 4.13
CA ARG A 294 -8.63 4.08 4.21
C ARG A 294 -9.34 4.78 3.05
N PRO A 295 -10.24 5.73 3.33
CA PRO A 295 -10.92 6.51 2.29
C PRO A 295 -9.91 7.16 1.32
N CYS A 296 -10.31 7.33 0.06
CA CYS A 296 -9.56 8.00 -1.01
C CYS A 296 -8.25 7.35 -1.47
N THR A 297 -7.59 6.53 -0.64
CA THR A 297 -6.28 5.95 -0.98
C THR A 297 -6.34 4.60 -1.70
N ARG A 298 -7.54 4.00 -1.83
CA ARG A 298 -7.73 2.67 -2.45
C ARG A 298 -6.83 1.59 -1.82
N LEU A 299 -6.54 1.72 -0.52
CA LEU A 299 -5.69 0.81 0.24
C LEU A 299 -6.47 0.24 1.43
N ALA A 300 -6.29 -1.05 1.66
CA ALA A 300 -6.79 -1.77 2.82
C ALA A 300 -5.63 -2.33 3.64
N LEU A 301 -5.66 -2.07 4.95
CA LEU A 301 -4.77 -2.66 5.93
C LEU A 301 -5.39 -3.95 6.48
N VAL A 302 -4.63 -5.04 6.42
CA VAL A 302 -5.06 -6.37 6.84
C VAL A 302 -4.13 -6.89 7.91
N ALA A 303 -4.65 -7.14 9.12
CA ALA A 303 -3.92 -7.86 10.15
C ALA A 303 -4.31 -9.33 10.11
N SER A 304 -3.33 -10.22 10.03
CA SER A 304 -3.54 -11.67 9.98
C SER A 304 -2.79 -12.39 11.09
N LEU A 305 -3.27 -13.59 11.44
CA LEU A 305 -2.59 -14.47 12.37
C LEU A 305 -1.18 -14.81 11.85
N GLY A 306 -0.27 -15.12 12.78
CA GLY A 306 1.13 -15.35 12.42
C GLY A 306 1.95 -14.07 12.32
N LYS A 307 1.52 -12.99 13.00
CA LYS A 307 2.26 -11.74 13.16
C LYS A 307 2.49 -11.03 11.83
N LYS A 308 1.49 -10.99 10.96
CA LYS A 308 1.59 -10.33 9.65
C LYS A 308 0.62 -9.18 9.53
N LEU A 309 1.13 -8.06 9.04
CA LEU A 309 0.38 -6.88 8.66
C LEU A 309 0.58 -6.65 7.17
N SER A 310 -0.49 -6.69 6.37
CA SER A 310 -0.42 -6.57 4.92
C SER A 310 -1.18 -5.34 4.45
N ILE A 311 -0.63 -4.63 3.46
CA ILE A 311 -1.33 -3.57 2.73
C ILE A 311 -1.78 -4.14 1.39
N VAL A 312 -3.06 -4.01 1.09
CA VAL A 312 -3.71 -4.50 -0.12
C VAL A 312 -4.24 -3.31 -0.90
N SER A 313 -3.93 -3.22 -2.19
CA SER A 313 -4.56 -2.25 -3.08
C SER A 313 -5.90 -2.79 -3.55
N THR A 314 -6.93 -1.98 -3.39
CA THR A 314 -8.31 -2.26 -3.81
C THR A 314 -8.56 -1.87 -5.26
N GLU A 315 -7.58 -1.18 -5.87
CA GLU A 315 -7.54 -0.81 -7.28
C GLU A 315 -6.93 -1.93 -8.12
N SER A 316 -5.74 -2.41 -7.73
CA SER A 316 -5.04 -3.47 -8.46
C SER A 316 -5.35 -4.87 -7.92
N ASN A 317 -6.16 -4.99 -6.87
CA ASN A 317 -6.54 -6.25 -6.22
C ASN A 317 -5.35 -7.12 -5.80
N ASN A 318 -4.26 -6.48 -5.39
CA ASN A 318 -3.00 -7.14 -5.04
C ASN A 318 -2.49 -6.71 -3.66
N THR A 319 -1.78 -7.62 -3.00
CA THR A 319 -1.02 -7.28 -1.79
C THR A 319 0.23 -6.52 -2.19
N VAL A 320 0.31 -5.26 -1.76
CA VAL A 320 1.41 -4.34 -2.07
C VAL A 320 2.63 -4.65 -1.19
N VAL A 321 2.41 -4.82 0.11
CA VAL A 321 3.47 -5.09 1.07
C VAL A 321 2.96 -5.92 2.24
N THR A 322 3.84 -6.75 2.81
CA THR A 322 3.57 -7.50 4.04
C THR A 322 4.72 -7.33 5.02
N TYR A 323 4.39 -6.92 6.23
CA TYR A 323 5.30 -6.72 7.35
C TYR A 323 5.14 -7.84 8.38
N ASP A 324 6.27 -8.38 8.84
CA ASP A 324 6.30 -9.29 9.97
C ASP A 324 6.43 -8.49 11.28
N LEU A 325 5.46 -8.64 12.17
CA LEU A 325 5.43 -7.99 13.48
C LEU A 325 6.40 -8.69 14.44
N PRO A 326 7.15 -7.93 15.26
CA PRO A 326 8.13 -8.48 16.18
C PRO A 326 7.47 -9.43 17.19
N VAL A 327 8.19 -10.50 17.53
CA VAL A 327 7.78 -11.38 18.61
C VAL A 327 8.01 -10.64 19.93
N SER A 328 6.95 -10.39 20.70
CA SER A 328 7.12 -10.01 22.10
C SER A 328 7.86 -11.16 22.80
N SER A 329 9.17 -10.99 23.02
CA SER A 329 9.91 -11.79 23.97
C SER A 329 9.41 -11.39 25.35
N LEU A 330 8.34 -12.05 25.81
CA LEU A 330 8.01 -12.02 27.22
C LEU A 330 9.22 -12.62 27.93
N PHE A 331 9.95 -11.78 28.65
CA PHE A 331 10.95 -12.20 29.63
C PHE A 331 10.27 -13.20 30.56
N ASN A 332 10.82 -14.41 30.61
CA ASN A 332 10.53 -15.41 31.65
C ASN A 332 10.88 -14.85 33.03
#